data_AF-A0A7Y4LIR4-F1
#
_entry.id   AF-A0A7Y4LIR4-F1
#
_cell.length_a   1.000
_cell.length_b   1.000
_cell.length_c   1.000
_cell.angle_alpha   90.00
_cell.angle_beta   90.00
_cell.angle_gamma   90.00
#
_symmetry.space_group_name_H-M   'P 1'
#
loop_
_entity.id
_entity.type
_entity.pdbx_description
1 polymer ?
#
loop_
_entity_poly.entity_id
_entity_poly.type
_entity_poly.pdbx_seq_one_letter_code
_entity_poly.pdbx_strand_id
1 'polypeptide(L)' 'MAMTLRLTPEQDRALTLLAEIQGSSKHEAAVRAIVSTAVRTVADSEVRELARVHLPTFTATERRIRGNR' A
#
# COMPACT_ATOMS: atom_id res chain seq x y z
N MET A 1 -11.98 16.16 17.57
CA MET A 1 -12.29 14.85 18.18
C MET A 1 -10.99 14.18 18.54
N ALA A 2 -10.81 13.74 19.78
CA ALA A 2 -9.63 13.00 20.21
C ALA A 2 -9.83 11.51 19.95
N MET A 3 -8.89 10.88 19.25
CA MET A 3 -8.87 9.43 19.03
C MET A 3 -7.88 8.82 20.00
N THR A 4 -8.34 7.89 20.83
CA THR A 4 -7.50 7.16 21.79
C THR A 4 -7.33 5.72 21.33
N LEU A 5 -6.10 5.32 21.02
CA LEU A 5 -5.75 3.95 20.64
C LEU A 5 -5.40 3.13 21.90
N ARG A 6 -5.91 1.90 21.97
CA ARG A 6 -5.42 0.91 22.94
C ARG A 6 -4.38 0.05 22.23
N LEU A 7 -3.11 0.26 22.57
CA LEU A 7 -1.98 -0.44 21.95
C LEU A 7 -1.47 -1.56 22.85
N THR A 8 -1.06 -2.67 22.24
CA THR A 8 -0.20 -3.64 22.93
C THR A 8 1.20 -3.04 23.14
N PRO A 9 2.02 -3.59 24.05
CA PRO A 9 3.40 -3.13 24.21
C PRO A 9 4.22 -3.18 22.92
N GLU A 10 4.02 -4.20 22.05
CA GLU A 10 4.72 -4.25 20.77
C GLU A 10 4.27 -3.15 19.81
N GLN A 11 2.96 -2.86 19.76
CA GLN A 11 2.41 -1.82 18.90
C GLN A 11 2.90 -0.43 19.33
N ASP A 12 2.97 -0.16 20.63
CA ASP A 12 3.49 1.12 21.13
C ASP A 12 4.97 1.30 20.79
N ARG A 13 5.79 0.25 20.91
CA ARG A 13 7.20 0.28 20.50
C ARG A 13 7.35 0.53 19.01
N ALA A 14 6.58 -0.18 18.19
CA ALA A 14 6.58 0.01 16.74
C ALA A 14 6.17 1.44 16.35
N LEU A 15 5.14 1.98 16.99
CA LEU A 15 4.69 3.35 16.74
C LEU A 15 5.70 4.40 17.23
N THR A 16 6.39 4.14 18.34
CA THR A 16 7.49 4.98 18.84
C THR A 16 8.61 5.06 17.80
N LEU A 17 9.09 3.91 17.34
CA LEU A 17 10.16 3.84 16.34
C LEU A 17 9.74 4.53 15.03
N LEU A 18 8.51 4.32 14.59
CA LEU A 18 7.99 4.95 13.38
C LEU A 18 7.97 6.49 13.51
N ALA A 19 7.54 6.99 14.68
CA ALA A 19 7.51 8.42 14.96
C ALA A 19 8.92 9.03 14.97
N GLU A 20 9.90 8.34 15.57
CA GLU A 20 11.31 8.74 15.56
C GLU A 20 11.88 8.80 14.14
N ILE A 21 11.67 7.76 13.33
CA ILE A 21 12.13 7.71 11.94
C ILE A 21 11.54 8.87 11.12
N GLN A 22 10.28 9.23 11.38
CA GLN A 22 9.60 10.31 10.69
C GLN A 22 9.90 11.70 11.28
N GLY A 23 10.56 11.78 12.44
CA GLY A 23 10.78 13.03 13.17
C GLY A 23 9.47 13.70 13.60
N SER A 24 8.46 12.91 13.99
CA SER A 24 7.10 13.39 14.30
C SER A 24 6.57 12.84 15.62
N SER A 25 5.37 13.27 16.04
CA SER A 25 4.70 12.70 17.21
C SER A 25 4.12 11.31 16.92
N LYS A 26 3.89 10.48 17.95
CA LYS A 26 3.19 9.18 17.78
C LYS A 26 1.82 9.33 17.12
N HIS A 27 1.09 10.38 17.45
CA HIS A 27 -0.21 10.66 16.85
C HIS A 27 -0.09 10.94 15.35
N GLU A 28 0.82 11.84 14.98
CA GLU A 28 1.05 12.17 13.58
C GLU A 28 1.56 10.99 12.78
N ALA A 29 2.50 10.21 13.33
CA ALA A 29 3.00 8.98 12.72
C ALA A 29 1.88 7.96 12.48
N ALA A 30 0.96 7.80 13.42
CA ALA A 30 -0.20 6.93 13.26
C ALA A 30 -1.13 7.42 12.14
N VAL A 31 -1.43 8.72 12.08
CA VAL A 31 -2.25 9.31 11.01
C VAL A 31 -1.57 9.12 9.65
N ARG A 32 -0.27 9.42 9.54
CA ARG A 32 0.52 9.22 8.32
C ARG A 32 0.55 7.75 7.88
N ALA A 33 0.71 6.83 8.82
CA ALA A 33 0.70 5.39 8.53
C ALA A 33 -0.66 4.93 7.98
N ILE A 34 -1.77 5.40 8.55
CA ILE A 34 -3.13 5.10 8.08
C ILE A 34 -3.31 5.61 6.65
N VAL A 35 -2.98 6.88 6.39
CA VAL A 35 -3.12 7.49 5.06
C VAL A 35 -2.24 6.78 4.04
N SER A 36 -0.96 6.55 4.37
CA SER A 36 -0.02 5.85 3.49
C SER A 36 -0.50 4.44 3.15
N THR A 37 -1.04 3.71 4.13
CA THR A 37 -1.55 2.36 3.91
C THR A 37 -2.78 2.41 3.02
N ALA A 38 -3.74 3.30 3.29
CA ALA A 38 -4.95 3.43 2.49
C ALA A 38 -4.64 3.77 1.02
N VAL A 39 -3.77 4.76 0.78
CA VAL A 39 -3.33 5.14 -0.58
C VAL A 39 -2.69 3.96 -1.29
N ARG A 40 -1.77 3.25 -0.61
CA ARG A 40 -1.10 2.07 -1.19
C ARG A 40 -2.09 0.94 -1.48
N THR A 41 -3.05 0.70 -0.59
CA THR A 41 -4.08 -0.34 -0.79
C THR A 41 -4.95 -0.03 -2.01
N VAL A 42 -5.37 1.22 -2.19
CA VAL A 42 -6.18 1.63 -3.36
C VAL A 42 -5.36 1.50 -4.63
N ALA A 43 -4.14 2.05 -4.67
CA ALA A 43 -3.26 1.95 -5.84
C ALA A 43 -2.95 0.49 -6.23
N ASP A 44 -2.66 -0.36 -5.25
CA ASP A 44 -2.43 -1.79 -5.50
C ASP A 44 -3.68 -2.48 -6.06
N SER A 45 -4.89 -2.04 -5.69
CA SER A 45 -6.14 -2.59 -6.22
C SER A 45 -6.37 -2.17 -7.68
N GLU A 46 -6.09 -0.91 -8.02
CA GLU A 46 -6.20 -0.38 -9.39
C GLU A 46 -5.22 -1.08 -10.33
N VAL A 47 -3.96 -1.26 -9.90
CA VAL A 47 -2.95 -1.99 -10.69
C VAL A 47 -3.39 -3.44 -10.93
N ARG A 48 -3.92 -4.13 -9.91
CA ARG A 48 -4.43 -5.50 -10.07
C ARG A 48 -5.60 -5.57 -11.03
N GLU A 49 -6.49 -4.58 -11.00
CA GLU A 49 -7.63 -4.51 -11.92
C GLU A 49 -7.17 -4.31 -13.36
N LEU A 50 -6.31 -3.32 -13.59
CA LEU A 50 -5.73 -3.05 -14.90
C LEU A 50 -4.99 -4.28 -15.45
N ALA A 51 -4.20 -4.95 -14.62
CA ALA A 51 -3.51 -6.18 -14.98
C ALA A 51 -4.51 -7.28 -15.39
N ARG A 52 -5.58 -7.48 -14.62
CA ARG A 52 -6.62 -8.48 -14.92
C ARG A 52 -7.30 -8.19 -16.26
N VAL A 53 -7.58 -6.93 -16.55
CA VAL A 53 -8.27 -6.51 -17.78
C VAL A 53 -7.36 -6.63 -19.00
N HIS A 54 -6.10 -6.18 -18.90
CA HIS A 54 -5.27 -5.96 -20.09
C HIS A 54 -4.23 -7.06 -20.36
N LEU A 55 -3.71 -7.75 -19.34
CA LEU A 55 -2.70 -8.79 -19.55
C LEU A 55 -3.16 -9.95 -20.44
N PRO A 56 -4.41 -10.44 -20.37
CA PRO A 56 -4.84 -11.50 -21.28
C PRO A 56 -4.72 -11.11 -22.76
N THR A 57 -5.19 -9.92 -23.12
CA THR A 57 -5.11 -9.40 -24.49
C THR A 57 -3.66 -9.12 -24.91
N PHE A 58 -2.86 -8.54 -24.01
CA PHE A 58 -1.46 -8.27 -24.26
C PHE A 58 -0.68 -9.56 -24.55
N THR A 59 -0.79 -10.56 -23.67
CA THR A 59 -0.11 -11.85 -23.80
C THR A 59 -0.58 -12.63 -25.02
N ALA A 60 -1.87 -12.59 -25.37
CA ALA A 60 -2.40 -13.20 -26.59
C ALA A 60 -1.78 -12.55 -27.84
N THR A 61 -1.64 -11.22 -27.85
CA THR A 61 -1.04 -10.48 -28.96
C THR A 61 0.46 -10.78 -29.09
N GLU A 62 1.21 -10.77 -27.98
CA GLU A 62 2.62 -11.14 -27.98
C GLU A 62 2.86 -12.56 -28.52
N ARG A 63 2.04 -13.54 -28.10
CA ARG A 63 2.13 -14.92 -28.58
C ARG A 63 1.90 -15.01 -30.09
N ARG A 64 0.93 -14.27 -30.64
CA ARG A 64 0.66 -14.22 -32.08
C ARG A 64 1.83 -13.65 -32.87
N ILE A 65 2.43 -12.56 -32.39
CA ILE A 65 3.58 -11.93 -33.06
C ILE A 65 4.79 -12.87 -33.06
N ARG A 66 5.05 -13.55 -31.93
CA ARG A 66 6.18 -14.49 -31.82
C ARG A 66 5.97 -15.78 -32.61
N GLY A 67 4.74 -16.26 -32.74
CA GLY A 67 4.42 -17.46 -33.53
C GLY A 67 4.39 -17.24 -35.05
N ASN A 68 4.31 -15.99 -35.51
CA ASN A 68 4.34 -15.62 -36.92
C ASN A 68 5.74 -15.24 -37.46
N ARG A 69 6.78 -15.33 -36.61
CA ARG A 69 8.20 -15.19 -37.00
C ARG A 69 8.84 -16.56 -37.08
#